data_AF-A0AA38FE69-F1
#
_entry.id   AF-A0AA38FE69-F1
#
_cell.length_a   1.000
_cell.length_b   1.000
_cell.length_c   1.000
_cell.angle_alpha   90.00
_cell.angle_beta   90.00
_cell.angle_gamma   90.00
#
_symmetry.space_group_name_H-M   'P 1'
#
loop_
_entity.id
_entity.type
_entity.pdbx_description
1 polymer ?
#
loop_
_entity_poly.entity_id
_entity_poly.type
_entity_poly.pdbx_seq_one_letter_code
_entity_poly.pdbx_strand_id
1 'polypeptide(L)'
;AVGYDFYYDDYHRYASNVMLADGDRVYVSKALSRLALEDCFEDVNCFERIESYAETAENSYGWDTPVSVIAMLPILCKPSKEAIEHEIFLANANAQRTIFFDDSPRNIAEGKK
;
A
#
# COMPACT_ATOMS: atom_id res chain seq x y z
N ALA A 1 -32.81 -2.40 9.48
CA ALA A 1 -31.56 -3.02 9.96
C ALA A 1 -30.99 -2.10 11.03
N VAL A 2 -30.68 -2.63 12.20
CA VAL A 2 -29.95 -1.85 13.22
C VAL A 2 -28.52 -1.74 12.69
N GLY A 3 -28.12 -0.55 12.25
CA GLY A 3 -26.76 -0.31 11.79
C GLY A 3 -25.79 -0.61 12.92
N TYR A 4 -24.68 -1.28 12.61
CA TYR A 4 -23.59 -1.45 13.55
C TYR A 4 -23.03 -0.06 13.89
N ASP A 5 -23.02 0.28 15.18
CA ASP A 5 -22.60 1.60 15.66
C ASP A 5 -21.10 1.59 15.96
N PHE A 6 -20.32 2.08 14.99
CA PHE A 6 -18.86 2.12 15.04
C PHE A 6 -18.32 2.94 16.23
N TYR A 7 -19.12 3.85 16.80
CA TYR A 7 -18.67 4.72 17.89
C TYR A 7 -18.62 4.05 19.27
N TYR A 8 -19.26 2.89 19.44
CA TYR A 8 -19.39 2.20 20.73
C TYR A 8 -18.59 0.90 20.82
N ASP A 9 -17.88 0.51 19.78
CA ASP A 9 -17.06 -0.68 19.83
C ASP A 9 -15.61 -0.33 20.15
N ASP A 10 -15.19 -0.66 21.38
CA ASP A 10 -13.82 -0.52 21.88
C ASP A 10 -12.79 -1.26 21.00
N TYR A 11 -13.20 -2.21 20.14
CA TYR A 11 -12.32 -2.90 19.20
C TYR A 11 -11.68 -1.99 18.16
N HIS A 12 -12.28 -0.85 17.82
CA HIS A 12 -11.72 0.08 16.82
C HIS A 12 -10.35 0.64 17.22
N ARG A 13 -10.08 0.76 18.53
CA ARG A 13 -8.77 1.21 19.03
C ARG A 13 -7.66 0.16 18.85
N TYR A 14 -8.01 -1.08 18.55
CA TYR A 14 -7.06 -2.19 18.43
C TYR A 14 -6.88 -2.68 16.99
N ALA A 15 -7.66 -2.16 16.04
CA ALA A 15 -7.50 -2.44 14.63
C ALA A 15 -6.57 -1.39 14.01
N SER A 16 -5.68 -1.84 13.13
CA SER A 16 -4.88 -0.96 12.27
C SER A 16 -5.38 -1.08 10.83
N ASN A 17 -5.69 0.06 10.24
CA ASN A 17 -6.08 0.24 8.85
C ASN A 17 -4.89 0.77 8.04
N VAL A 18 -4.40 -0.04 7.11
CA VAL A 18 -3.32 0.33 6.19
C VAL A 18 -3.86 0.32 4.76
N MET A 19 -3.60 1.39 3.99
CA MET A 19 -4.07 1.52 2.60
C MET A 19 -2.95 1.21 1.60
N LEU A 20 -3.24 0.33 0.64
CA LEU A 20 -2.32 -0.06 -0.43
C LEU A 20 -2.84 0.41 -1.79
N ALA A 21 -2.18 1.39 -2.41
CA ALA A 21 -2.68 2.08 -3.59
C ALA A 21 -1.70 2.03 -4.78
N ASP A 22 -2.17 1.57 -5.95
CA ASP A 22 -1.39 1.61 -7.21
C ASP A 22 -1.41 3.01 -7.85
N GLY A 23 -1.08 4.05 -7.09
CA GLY A 23 -1.12 5.44 -7.55
C GLY A 23 -0.11 6.32 -6.84
N ASP A 24 0.02 7.56 -7.32
CA ASP A 24 0.84 8.61 -6.73
C ASP A 24 0.22 9.14 -5.43
N ARG A 25 1.03 9.36 -4.39
CA ARG A 25 0.56 9.79 -3.06
C ARG A 25 -0.09 11.15 -3.05
N VAL A 26 0.26 12.05 -3.98
CA VAL A 26 -0.44 13.31 -4.18
C VAL A 26 -1.88 13.05 -4.62
N TYR A 27 -2.08 12.08 -5.51
CA TYR A 27 -3.42 11.72 -5.96
C TYR A 27 -4.21 11.01 -4.85
N VAL A 28 -3.59 10.07 -4.15
CA VAL A 28 -4.21 9.32 -3.04
C VAL A 28 -4.57 10.26 -1.90
N SER A 29 -3.66 11.12 -1.46
CA SER A 29 -3.91 12.12 -0.40
C SER A 29 -5.08 13.04 -0.76
N LYS A 30 -5.15 13.49 -2.02
CA LYS A 30 -6.28 14.31 -2.50
C LYS A 30 -7.60 13.55 -2.51
N ALA A 31 -7.58 12.26 -2.84
CA ALA A 31 -8.78 11.42 -2.80
C ALA A 31 -9.27 11.23 -1.36
N LEU A 32 -8.37 10.88 -0.43
CA LEU A 32 -8.67 10.78 1.00
C LEU A 32 -9.25 12.09 1.54
N SER A 33 -8.65 13.22 1.16
CA SER A 33 -9.12 14.55 1.59
C SER A 33 -10.54 14.89 1.12
N ARG A 34 -10.90 14.43 -0.07
CA ARG A 34 -12.25 14.66 -0.61
C ARG A 34 -13.30 13.75 0.02
N LEU A 35 -12.87 12.62 0.58
CA LEU A 35 -13.73 11.63 1.21
C LEU A 35 -13.80 11.78 2.73
N ALA A 36 -13.01 12.71 3.31
CA ALA A 36 -12.85 12.87 4.76
C ALA A 36 -12.35 11.57 5.44
N LEU A 37 -11.29 10.97 4.86
CA LEU A 37 -10.69 9.71 5.31
C LEU A 37 -9.20 9.85 5.65
N GLU A 38 -8.68 11.07 5.80
CA GLU A 38 -7.26 11.33 6.02
C GLU A 38 -6.72 10.77 7.34
N ASP A 39 -7.58 10.62 8.35
CA ASP A 39 -7.28 10.09 9.68
C ASP A 39 -7.75 8.64 9.88
N CYS A 40 -8.29 8.01 8.84
CA CYS A 40 -8.84 6.66 8.91
C CYS A 40 -7.79 5.56 8.74
N PHE A 41 -6.57 5.91 8.31
CA PHE A 41 -5.49 4.97 8.03
C PHE A 41 -4.24 5.37 8.82
N GLU A 42 -3.60 4.43 9.52
CA GLU A 42 -2.32 4.72 10.19
C GLU A 42 -1.17 4.79 9.20
N ASP A 43 -1.28 4.08 8.07
CA ASP A 43 -0.30 4.13 7.00
C ASP A 43 -0.95 4.04 5.60
N VAL A 44 -0.35 4.73 4.64
CA VAL A 44 -0.82 4.84 3.25
C VAL A 44 0.34 4.62 2.30
N ASN A 45 0.45 3.39 1.81
CA ASN A 45 1.53 2.95 0.96
C ASN A 45 1.10 3.00 -0.51
N CYS A 46 1.77 3.90 -1.21
CA CYS A 46 1.51 4.22 -2.61
C CYS A 46 2.61 3.57 -3.46
N PHE A 47 2.23 2.79 -4.48
CA PHE A 47 3.17 2.22 -5.45
C PHE A 47 3.59 3.30 -6.46
N GLU A 48 4.28 4.33 -5.97
CA GLU A 48 4.83 5.42 -6.78
C GLU A 48 6.15 4.97 -7.42
N ARG A 49 6.86 4.09 -6.72
CA ARG A 49 8.17 3.54 -7.03
C ARG A 49 8.54 2.64 -5.85
N ILE A 50 8.71 1.32 -6.02
CA ILE A 50 9.31 0.56 -4.92
C ILE A 50 10.78 0.99 -4.83
N GLU A 51 11.12 1.62 -3.72
CA GLU A 51 12.44 2.14 -3.35
C GLU A 51 13.55 1.08 -3.48
N SER A 52 13.22 -0.21 -3.54
CA SER A 52 14.16 -1.32 -3.70
C SER A 52 15.03 -1.25 -4.97
N TYR A 53 14.51 -0.67 -6.07
CA TYR A 53 15.32 -0.46 -7.27
C TYR A 53 16.07 0.88 -7.26
N ALA A 54 15.58 1.88 -6.50
CA ALA A 54 16.28 3.14 -6.33
C ALA A 54 17.52 2.94 -5.44
N GLU A 55 17.39 2.23 -4.31
CA GLU A 55 18.52 1.93 -3.41
C GLU A 55 19.57 1.04 -4.09
N THR A 56 19.17 0.03 -4.88
CA THR A 56 20.13 -0.79 -5.63
C THR A 56 20.79 -0.02 -6.79
N ALA A 57 20.11 0.96 -7.39
CA ALA A 57 20.69 1.82 -8.41
C ALA A 57 21.63 2.89 -7.82
N GLU A 58 21.26 3.50 -6.68
CA GLU A 58 22.10 4.45 -5.93
C GLU A 58 23.35 3.78 -5.36
N ASN A 59 23.26 2.53 -4.91
CA ASN A 59 24.39 1.77 -4.35
C ASN A 59 25.28 1.11 -5.43
N SER A 60 24.83 1.05 -6.69
CA SER A 60 25.59 0.42 -7.79
C SER A 60 26.24 1.45 -8.72
N TYR A 61 25.61 2.62 -8.92
CA TYR A 61 26.10 3.69 -9.79
C TYR A 61 25.88 5.03 -9.10
N GLY A 62 26.89 5.49 -8.34
CA GLY A 62 26.78 6.69 -7.51
C GLY A 62 26.20 7.91 -8.24
N TRP A 63 25.33 8.66 -7.56
CA TRP A 63 24.84 10.04 -7.79
C TRP A 63 24.47 10.53 -9.20
N ASP A 64 24.45 9.68 -10.23
CA ASP A 64 24.15 10.05 -11.62
C ASP A 64 23.38 8.94 -12.36
N THR A 65 22.36 8.32 -11.74
CA THR A 65 21.48 7.41 -12.47
C THR A 65 20.58 8.21 -13.42
N PRO A 66 20.70 8.03 -14.75
CA PRO A 66 19.90 8.80 -15.69
C PRO A 66 18.42 8.47 -15.49
N VAL A 67 17.55 9.48 -15.56
CA VAL A 67 16.09 9.33 -15.51
C VAL A 67 15.57 8.27 -16.52
N SER A 68 16.29 8.07 -17.63
CA SER A 68 15.99 7.01 -18.61
C SER A 68 16.22 5.59 -18.10
N VAL A 69 17.22 5.35 -17.24
CA VAL A 69 17.47 4.05 -16.59
C VAL A 69 16.38 3.78 -15.54
N ILE A 70 15.96 4.82 -14.82
CA ILE A 70 14.87 4.75 -13.85
C ILE A 70 13.54 4.40 -14.55
N ALA A 71 13.29 4.94 -15.74
CA ALA A 71 12.12 4.59 -16.55
C ALA A 71 12.14 3.16 -17.12
N MET A 72 13.29 2.47 -17.10
CA MET A 72 13.42 1.07 -17.52
C MET A 72 13.25 0.08 -16.37
N LEU A 73 13.21 0.55 -15.12
CA LEU A 73 12.97 -0.32 -13.97
C LEU A 73 11.51 -0.79 -13.99
N PRO A 74 11.25 -2.09 -13.83
CA PRO A 74 9.88 -2.60 -13.80
C PRO A 74 9.13 -1.98 -12.61
N ILE A 75 7.97 -1.39 -12.89
CA ILE A 75 7.06 -0.93 -11.85
C ILE A 75 6.58 -2.15 -11.08
N LEU A 76 6.95 -2.23 -9.81
CA LEU A 76 6.47 -3.26 -8.89
C LEU A 76 5.22 -2.72 -8.21
N CYS A 77 4.05 -3.17 -8.65
CA CYS A 77 2.74 -2.77 -8.13
C CYS A 77 1.79 -3.97 -8.14
N LYS A 78 0.59 -3.85 -7.56
CA LYS A 78 -0.39 -4.93 -7.69
C LYS A 78 -0.72 -5.13 -9.19
N PRO A 79 -1.01 -6.37 -9.64
CA PRO A 79 -1.19 -7.59 -8.87
C PRO A 79 0.11 -8.38 -8.64
N SER A 80 1.31 -7.80 -8.72
CA SER A 80 2.52 -8.59 -8.42
C SER A 80 2.45 -9.17 -7.01
N LYS A 81 2.74 -10.46 -6.92
CA LYS A 81 2.82 -11.17 -5.65
C LYS A 81 3.90 -10.54 -4.76
N GLU A 82 5.04 -10.23 -5.34
CA GLU A 82 6.18 -9.63 -4.66
C GLU A 82 5.83 -8.22 -4.13
N ALA A 83 5.06 -7.43 -4.89
CA ALA A 83 4.55 -6.14 -4.43
C ALA A 83 3.63 -6.30 -3.21
N ILE A 84 2.70 -7.26 -3.25
CA ILE A 84 1.75 -7.52 -2.16
C ILE A 84 2.48 -8.07 -0.90
N GLU A 85 3.44 -8.98 -1.06
CA GLU A 85 4.20 -9.55 0.05
C GLU A 85 5.11 -8.50 0.72
N HIS A 86 5.80 -7.67 -0.07
CA HIS A 86 6.61 -6.57 0.44
C HIS A 86 5.78 -5.61 1.29
N GLU A 87 4.57 -5.34 0.85
CA GLU A 87 3.68 -4.40 1.49
C GLU A 87 3.07 -4.96 2.80
N ILE A 88 2.65 -6.22 2.81
CA ILE A 88 2.25 -6.93 4.04
C ILE A 88 3.38 -6.91 5.07
N PHE A 89 4.63 -7.04 4.62
CA PHE A 89 5.81 -6.95 5.47
C PHE A 89 6.00 -5.53 6.04
N LEU A 90 5.91 -4.48 5.22
CA LEU A 90 6.00 -3.08 5.68
C LEU A 90 4.88 -2.73 6.66
N ALA A 91 3.66 -3.18 6.39
CA ALA A 91 2.50 -3.02 7.26
C ALA A 91 2.61 -3.82 8.57
N ASN A 92 3.64 -4.66 8.73
CA ASN A 92 3.83 -5.58 9.87
C ASN A 92 2.56 -6.40 10.16
N ALA A 93 1.85 -6.79 9.10
CA ALA A 93 0.53 -7.40 9.19
C ALA A 93 0.64 -8.92 9.44
N ASN A 94 -0.16 -9.44 10.38
CA ASN A 94 -0.25 -10.87 10.62
C ASN A 94 -1.36 -11.47 9.74
N ALA A 95 -0.99 -12.28 8.73
CA ALA A 95 -1.94 -12.88 7.79
C ALA A 95 -3.11 -13.63 8.45
N GLN A 96 -2.93 -14.20 9.65
CA GLN A 96 -4.00 -14.92 10.38
C GLN A 96 -4.98 -13.99 11.10
N ARG A 97 -4.69 -12.69 11.16
CA ARG A 97 -5.49 -11.67 11.85
C ARG A 97 -5.81 -10.45 10.99
N THR A 98 -5.42 -10.47 9.72
CA THR A 98 -5.59 -9.35 8.79
C THR A 98 -6.68 -9.67 7.79
N ILE A 99 -7.54 -8.69 7.53
CA ILE A 99 -8.53 -8.75 6.45
C ILE A 99 -8.03 -7.88 5.30
N PHE A 100 -7.97 -8.43 4.11
CA PHE A 100 -7.55 -7.73 2.90
C PHE A 100 -8.75 -7.40 2.01
N PHE A 101 -8.94 -6.10 1.72
CA PHE A 101 -9.99 -5.60 0.83
C PHE A 101 -9.36 -5.04 -0.45
N ASP A 102 -9.84 -5.52 -1.60
CA ASP A 102 -9.45 -5.02 -2.92
C ASP A 102 -10.60 -5.28 -3.90
N ASP A 103 -10.79 -4.43 -4.91
CA ASP A 103 -11.82 -4.57 -5.92
C ASP A 103 -11.38 -5.47 -7.10
N SER A 104 -10.07 -5.68 -7.26
CA SER A 104 -9.49 -6.54 -8.29
C SER A 104 -9.42 -8.00 -7.83
N PRO A 105 -10.10 -8.94 -8.54
CA PRO A 105 -9.99 -10.36 -8.24
C PRO A 105 -8.55 -10.90 -8.33
N ARG A 106 -7.69 -10.26 -9.14
CA ARG A 106 -6.27 -10.62 -9.27
C ARG A 106 -5.49 -10.24 -8.00
N ASN A 107 -5.74 -9.05 -7.46
CA ASN A 107 -5.09 -8.61 -6.22
C ASN A 107 -5.53 -9.49 -5.04
N ILE A 108 -6.83 -9.82 -4.98
CA ILE A 108 -7.36 -10.76 -3.99
C ILE A 108 -6.71 -12.14 -4.12
N ALA A 109 -6.58 -12.66 -5.34
CA ALA A 109 -5.99 -13.98 -5.57
C ALA A 109 -4.54 -14.05 -5.07
N GLU A 110 -3.77 -12.97 -5.23
CA GLU A 110 -2.38 -12.94 -4.78
C GLU A 110 -2.23 -12.74 -3.27
N GLY A 111 -3.10 -11.94 -2.64
CA GLY A 111 -3.12 -11.72 -1.19
C GLY A 111 -3.77 -12.84 -0.37
N LYS A 112 -4.47 -13.79 -1.00
CA LYS A 112 -5.01 -15.01 -0.37
C LYS A 112 -3.90 -16.06 -0.19
N LYS A 113 -3.05 -15.93 0.83
CA LYS A 113 -2.06 -16.96 1.21
C LYS A 113 -2.01 -17.18 2.71
#